data_AF-A0A1H6BEP9-F1
#
_entry.id   AF-A0A1H6BEP9-F1
#
_cell.length_a   1.000
_cell.length_b   1.000
_cell.length_c   1.000
_cell.angle_alpha   90.00
_cell.angle_beta   90.00
_cell.angle_gamma   90.00
#
_symmetry.space_group_name_H-M   'P 1'
#
loop_
_entity.id
_entity.type
_entity.pdbx_description
1 polymer ?
#
loop_
_entity_poly.entity_id
_entity_poly.type
_entity_poly.pdbx_seq_one_letter_code
_entity_poly.pdbx_strand_id
1 'polypeptide(L)'
;MIKPVRLQLSRRNGFDLQAWSLGLNGLQAVKVTRPGPWGNPFNFRDSAYCWAALSYGCRADPTGRQEASVSAFREWIDPGHGMRTLSIELDPAIVSGERRLSLGPKVEVGRAPAMEEIRSKLRGRNLACWCRPGAPCHADVLVELANRPTCEALG
;
A
#
# COMPACT_ATOMS: atom_id res chain seq x y z
N MET A 1 -25.19 -1.29 6.06
CA MET A 1 -23.90 -1.88 6.45
C MET A 1 -22.91 -0.77 6.73
N ILE A 2 -22.21 -0.81 7.86
CA ILE A 2 -21.13 0.12 8.18
C ILE A 2 -19.89 -0.29 7.37
N LYS A 3 -19.35 0.63 6.55
CA LYS A 3 -18.22 0.35 5.66
C LYS A 3 -16.93 0.97 6.21
N PRO A 4 -15.86 0.18 6.41
CA PRO A 4 -14.54 0.72 6.72
C PRO A 4 -13.99 1.61 5.60
N VAL A 5 -13.28 2.68 5.97
CA VAL A 5 -12.73 3.66 5.03
C VAL A 5 -11.29 4.03 5.35
N ARG A 6 -10.59 4.59 4.35
CA ARG A 6 -9.32 5.26 4.54
C ARG A 6 -9.52 6.63 5.19
N LEU A 7 -8.63 6.97 6.14
CA LEU A 7 -8.53 8.26 6.80
C LEU A 7 -7.16 8.91 6.55
N GLN A 8 -7.12 10.25 6.44
CA GLN A 8 -5.88 11.02 6.41
C GLN A 8 -5.48 11.51 7.82
N LEU A 9 -4.31 11.11 8.30
CA LEU A 9 -3.73 11.63 9.53
C LEU A 9 -3.44 13.14 9.45
N SER A 10 -3.62 13.84 10.58
CA SER A 10 -3.33 15.27 10.72
C SER A 10 -2.32 15.51 11.84
N ARG A 11 -1.50 16.57 11.67
CA ARG A 11 -0.59 17.09 12.71
C ARG A 11 -1.17 18.30 13.44
N ARG A 12 -2.42 18.68 13.16
CA ARG A 12 -3.07 19.80 13.86
C ARG A 12 -3.12 19.49 15.36
N ASN A 13 -2.79 20.49 16.19
CA ASN A 13 -2.91 20.35 17.63
C ASN A 13 -4.35 19.93 18.01
N GLY A 14 -4.49 18.99 18.94
CA GLY A 14 -5.79 18.44 19.34
C GLY A 14 -6.40 17.44 18.36
N PHE A 15 -5.71 17.01 17.29
CA PHE A 15 -6.21 15.94 16.43
C PHE A 15 -6.26 14.60 17.15
N ASP A 16 -7.47 14.06 17.33
CA ASP A 16 -7.73 12.72 17.83
C ASP A 16 -8.24 11.82 16.70
N LEU A 17 -7.43 10.82 16.34
CA LEU A 17 -7.75 9.86 15.31
C LEU A 17 -8.97 8.98 15.66
N GLN A 18 -9.09 8.56 16.93
CA GLN A 18 -10.19 7.66 17.32
C GLN A 18 -11.50 8.43 17.38
N ALA A 19 -11.51 9.63 17.97
CA ALA A 19 -12.69 10.48 17.99
C ALA A 19 -13.19 10.77 16.55
N TRP A 20 -12.29 11.11 15.63
CA TRP A 20 -12.66 11.33 14.23
C TRP A 20 -13.21 10.06 13.56
N SER A 21 -12.55 8.93 13.76
CA SER A 21 -12.97 7.65 13.17
C SER A 21 -14.34 7.21 13.66
N LEU A 22 -14.56 7.27 14.98
CA LEU A 22 -15.83 6.92 15.61
C LEU A 22 -16.95 7.88 15.17
N GLY A 23 -16.66 9.18 15.09
CA GLY A 23 -17.63 10.17 14.61
C GLY A 23 -18.02 10.00 13.15
N LEU A 24 -17.15 9.40 12.31
CA LEU A 24 -17.43 9.21 10.89
C LEU A 24 -18.41 8.06 10.62
N ASN A 25 -18.19 6.90 11.24
CA ASN A 25 -18.98 5.69 10.97
C ASN A 25 -19.05 4.71 12.15
N GLY A 26 -18.66 5.12 13.36
CA GLY A 26 -18.66 4.27 14.55
C GLY A 26 -17.55 3.23 14.61
N LEU A 27 -16.62 3.20 13.66
CA LEU A 27 -15.51 2.25 13.66
C LEU A 27 -14.25 2.86 14.30
N GLN A 28 -13.45 2.04 14.96
CA GLN A 28 -12.10 2.43 15.38
C GLN A 28 -11.17 2.53 14.17
N ALA A 29 -10.11 3.34 14.31
CA ALA A 29 -9.08 3.46 13.29
C ALA A 29 -7.76 2.78 13.68
N VAL A 30 -7.03 2.28 12.70
CA VAL A 30 -5.65 1.78 12.84
C VAL A 30 -4.71 2.62 11.99
N LYS A 31 -3.59 3.06 12.59
CA LYS A 31 -2.52 3.72 11.83
C LYS A 31 -1.77 2.67 11.00
N VAL A 32 -1.69 2.90 9.70
CA VAL A 32 -0.97 2.04 8.75
C VAL A 32 0.21 2.79 8.11
N THR A 33 0.88 3.64 8.89
CA THR A 33 2.00 4.46 8.39
C THR A 33 3.22 3.60 8.03
N ARG A 34 4.20 4.16 7.32
CA ARG A 34 5.40 3.42 6.89
C ARG A 34 6.14 2.68 8.01
N PRO A 35 6.39 3.28 9.18
CA PRO A 35 6.89 2.51 10.31
C PRO A 35 5.84 1.46 10.72
N GLY A 36 6.24 0.19 10.71
CA GLY A 36 5.43 -0.92 11.16
C GLY A 36 5.01 -1.90 10.05
N PRO A 37 4.23 -2.94 10.39
CA PRO A 37 3.93 -4.06 9.51
C PRO A 37 2.97 -3.71 8.36
N TRP A 38 2.26 -2.59 8.45
CA TRP A 38 1.22 -2.18 7.48
C TRP A 38 1.67 -1.04 6.57
N GLY A 39 2.92 -0.60 6.71
CA GLY A 39 3.47 0.47 5.90
C GLY A 39 3.75 0.02 4.47
N ASN A 40 3.64 0.95 3.50
CA ASN A 40 4.13 0.69 2.15
C ASN A 40 5.67 0.82 2.10
N PRO A 41 6.41 -0.27 1.86
CA PRO A 41 7.87 -0.23 1.77
C PRO A 41 8.37 0.39 0.47
N PHE A 42 7.53 0.45 -0.58
CA PHE A 42 7.88 1.06 -1.86
C PHE A 42 7.76 2.58 -1.78
N ASN A 43 8.86 3.29 -2.01
CA ASN A 43 8.92 4.75 -1.96
C ASN A 43 9.42 5.39 -3.25
N PHE A 44 8.54 5.53 -4.23
CA PHE A 44 8.92 6.08 -5.54
C PHE A 44 8.79 7.60 -5.63
N ARG A 45 8.78 8.32 -4.49
CA ARG A 45 8.58 9.78 -4.51
C ARG A 45 9.66 10.52 -5.31
N ASP A 46 10.91 10.08 -5.18
CA ASP A 46 12.05 10.66 -5.89
C ASP A 46 11.96 10.44 -7.40
N SER A 47 12.41 11.41 -8.21
CA SER A 47 12.45 11.29 -9.67
C SER A 47 13.36 10.19 -10.18
N ALA A 48 14.31 9.70 -9.38
CA ALA A 48 15.13 8.54 -9.72
C ALA A 48 14.28 7.27 -9.98
N TYR A 49 13.03 7.23 -9.49
CA TYR A 49 12.10 6.12 -9.70
C TYR A 49 11.17 6.30 -10.92
N CYS A 50 11.43 7.24 -11.83
CA CYS A 50 10.62 7.42 -13.04
C CYS A 50 10.48 6.11 -13.85
N TRP A 51 11.57 5.36 -14.00
CA TRP A 51 11.54 4.09 -14.74
C TRP A 51 10.83 2.96 -13.99
N ALA A 52 10.91 2.92 -12.66
CA ALA A 52 10.07 2.04 -11.86
C ALA A 52 8.59 2.36 -12.06
N ALA A 53 8.21 3.64 -12.13
CA ALA A 53 6.81 4.00 -12.39
C ALA A 53 6.34 3.57 -13.78
N LEU A 54 7.17 3.77 -14.80
CA LEU A 54 6.86 3.33 -16.16
C LEU A 54 6.76 1.80 -16.27
N SER A 55 7.56 1.02 -15.52
CA SER A 55 7.44 -0.44 -15.53
C SER A 55 6.12 -0.95 -14.94
N TYR A 56 5.48 -0.15 -14.06
CA TYR A 56 4.13 -0.40 -13.56
C TYR A 56 3.02 0.17 -14.45
N GLY A 57 3.37 0.68 -15.65
CA GLY A 57 2.41 1.31 -16.56
C GLY A 57 1.91 2.68 -16.10
N CYS A 58 2.56 3.30 -15.12
CA CYS A 58 2.18 4.60 -14.58
C CYS A 58 2.96 5.74 -15.26
N ARG A 59 2.46 6.96 -15.12
CA ARG A 59 3.17 8.16 -15.58
C ARG A 59 4.45 8.39 -14.77
N ALA A 60 5.48 8.94 -15.40
CA ALA A 60 6.75 9.25 -14.72
C ALA A 60 6.67 10.48 -13.79
N ASP A 61 5.55 11.21 -13.78
CA ASP A 61 5.37 12.41 -12.95
C ASP A 61 5.10 12.07 -11.47
N PRO A 62 5.11 13.05 -10.54
CA PRO A 62 4.95 12.76 -9.11
C PRO A 62 3.69 11.95 -8.75
N THR A 63 2.58 12.16 -9.46
CA THR A 63 1.34 11.42 -9.22
C THR A 63 1.48 9.98 -9.71
N GLY A 64 1.97 9.76 -10.93
CA GLY A 64 2.15 8.42 -11.48
C GLY A 64 3.20 7.60 -10.71
N ARG A 65 4.24 8.23 -10.14
CA ARG A 65 5.15 7.53 -9.23
C ARG A 65 4.48 7.12 -7.92
N GLN A 66 3.54 7.93 -7.41
CA GLN A 66 2.73 7.54 -6.24
C GLN A 66 1.78 6.38 -6.58
N GLU A 67 1.15 6.39 -7.77
CA GLU A 67 0.35 5.27 -8.27
C GLU A 67 1.19 3.99 -8.33
N ALA A 68 2.36 4.04 -8.97
CA ALA A 68 3.27 2.90 -9.08
C ALA A 68 3.73 2.36 -7.72
N SER A 69 3.99 3.24 -6.74
CA SER A 69 4.32 2.85 -5.37
C SER A 69 3.18 2.04 -4.72
N VAL A 70 1.93 2.36 -5.04
CA VAL A 70 0.76 1.60 -4.54
C VAL A 70 0.54 0.31 -5.34
N SER A 71 0.81 0.31 -6.65
CA SER A 71 0.78 -0.91 -7.47
C SER A 71 1.81 -1.94 -7.00
N ALA A 72 3.06 -1.52 -6.79
CA ALA A 72 4.11 -2.35 -6.22
C ALA A 72 3.70 -2.93 -4.85
N PHE A 73 3.07 -2.11 -4.00
CA PHE A 73 2.54 -2.56 -2.71
C PHE A 73 1.47 -3.63 -2.86
N ARG A 74 0.55 -3.47 -3.82
CA ARG A 74 -0.54 -4.42 -4.11
C ARG A 74 0.02 -5.78 -4.52
N GLU A 75 0.96 -5.80 -5.47
CA GLU A 75 1.61 -7.03 -5.92
C GLU A 75 2.40 -7.71 -4.80
N TRP A 76 3.09 -6.92 -3.97
CA TRP A 76 3.82 -7.43 -2.82
C TRP A 76 2.91 -8.08 -1.79
N ILE A 77 1.80 -7.45 -1.44
CA ILE A 77 0.94 -7.89 -0.33
C ILE A 77 -0.09 -8.95 -0.74
N ASP A 78 -0.48 -8.96 -2.02
CA ASP A 78 -1.52 -9.84 -2.57
C ASP A 78 -1.10 -10.32 -3.97
N PRO A 79 -0.09 -11.21 -4.09
CA PRO A 79 0.39 -11.72 -5.37
C PRO A 79 -0.61 -12.67 -6.06
N GLY A 80 -1.77 -12.93 -5.45
CA GLY A 80 -2.78 -13.85 -5.93
C GLY A 80 -2.52 -15.33 -5.57
N HIS A 81 -3.43 -16.21 -5.98
CA HIS A 81 -3.33 -17.67 -5.86
C HIS A 81 -3.05 -18.21 -4.44
N GLY A 82 -3.44 -17.48 -3.39
CA GLY A 82 -3.16 -17.85 -2.01
C GLY A 82 -1.67 -17.79 -1.64
N MET A 83 -0.84 -17.17 -2.47
CA MET A 83 0.60 -17.06 -2.27
C MET A 83 0.94 -15.90 -1.32
N ARG A 84 2.08 -16.03 -0.64
CA ARG A 84 2.68 -14.96 0.18
C ARG A 84 4.04 -14.59 -0.40
N THR A 85 4.24 -13.32 -0.66
CA THR A 85 5.53 -12.80 -1.13
C THR A 85 6.58 -12.90 -0.02
N LEU A 86 7.69 -13.58 -0.32
CA LEU A 86 8.85 -13.67 0.58
C LEU A 86 9.83 -12.53 0.37
N SER A 87 9.99 -12.08 -0.88
CA SER A 87 10.84 -10.96 -1.24
C SER A 87 10.49 -10.43 -2.63
N ILE A 88 10.77 -9.16 -2.87
CA ILE A 88 10.78 -8.53 -4.21
C ILE A 88 12.11 -7.81 -4.38
N GLU A 89 12.74 -8.01 -5.53
CA GLU A 89 13.82 -7.18 -6.06
C GLU A 89 13.33 -6.51 -7.35
N LEU A 90 13.38 -5.18 -7.39
CA LEU A 90 13.08 -4.37 -8.57
C LEU A 90 14.35 -3.64 -8.99
N ASP A 91 14.87 -3.98 -10.17
CA ASP A 91 16.08 -3.39 -10.76
C ASP A 91 15.81 -2.98 -12.21
N PRO A 92 15.24 -1.77 -12.44
CA PRO A 92 14.94 -1.28 -13.78
C PRO A 92 16.22 -1.09 -14.59
N ALA A 93 16.30 -1.72 -15.76
CA ALA A 93 17.48 -1.64 -16.63
C ALA A 93 17.13 -1.81 -18.11
N ILE A 94 17.93 -1.19 -18.99
CA ILE A 94 17.96 -1.54 -20.42
C ILE A 94 18.96 -2.68 -20.60
N VAL A 95 18.52 -3.74 -21.26
CA VAL A 95 19.38 -4.87 -21.64
C VAL A 95 19.50 -4.91 -23.16
N SER A 96 20.73 -4.91 -23.66
CA SER A 96 21.03 -5.01 -25.09
C SER A 96 22.24 -5.93 -25.29
N GLY A 97 21.97 -7.18 -25.70
CA GLY A 97 22.98 -8.24 -25.67
C GLY A 97 23.53 -8.41 -24.25
N GLU A 98 24.86 -8.34 -24.12
CA GLU A 98 25.56 -8.43 -22.82
C GLU A 98 25.55 -7.11 -22.03
N ARG A 99 25.14 -5.98 -22.64
CA ARG A 99 25.15 -4.67 -22.00
C ARG A 99 23.91 -4.50 -21.13
N ARG A 100 24.12 -4.16 -19.84
CA ARG A 100 23.07 -3.75 -18.89
C ARG A 100 23.28 -2.30 -18.45
N LEU A 101 22.28 -1.46 -18.63
CA LEU A 101 22.28 -0.06 -18.18
C LEU A 101 21.21 0.11 -17.11
N SER A 102 21.62 0.46 -15.88
CA SER A 102 20.69 0.78 -14.80
C SER A 102 19.89 2.03 -15.15
N LEU A 103 18.58 1.97 -14.93
CA LEU A 103 17.62 3.04 -15.17
C LEU A 103 17.12 3.69 -13.87
N GLY A 104 17.64 3.29 -12.71
CA GLY A 104 17.24 3.87 -11.45
C GLY A 104 17.70 3.07 -10.25
N PRO A 105 17.31 3.49 -9.04
CA PRO A 105 17.65 2.79 -7.82
C PRO A 105 17.04 1.39 -7.79
N LYS A 106 17.80 0.42 -7.30
CA LYS A 106 17.27 -0.89 -6.93
C LYS A 106 16.35 -0.77 -5.72
N VAL A 107 15.32 -1.62 -5.68
CA VAL A 107 14.39 -1.70 -4.55
C VAL A 107 14.31 -3.14 -4.09
N GLU A 108 14.68 -3.36 -2.84
CA GLU A 108 14.61 -4.66 -2.18
C GLU A 108 13.61 -4.57 -1.04
N VAL A 109 12.62 -5.47 -1.05
CA VAL A 109 11.60 -5.55 -0.01
C VAL A 109 11.51 -6.99 0.47
N GLY A 110 11.49 -7.16 1.79
CA GLY A 110 11.37 -8.46 2.41
C GLY A 110 9.95 -9.03 2.40
N ARG A 111 9.70 -9.94 3.35
CA ARG A 111 8.46 -10.71 3.45
C ARG A 111 7.24 -9.81 3.68
N ALA A 112 6.19 -10.02 2.89
CA ALA A 112 4.89 -9.36 3.09
C ALA A 112 4.15 -9.91 4.32
N PRO A 113 3.26 -9.14 4.98
CA PRO A 113 2.36 -9.67 6.01
C PRO A 113 1.49 -10.82 5.48
N ALA A 114 1.11 -11.75 6.34
CA ALA A 114 0.19 -12.81 5.93
C ALA A 114 -1.24 -12.27 5.80
N MET A 115 -2.01 -12.81 4.85
CA MET A 115 -3.42 -12.42 4.66
C MET A 115 -4.26 -12.62 5.91
N GLU A 116 -3.97 -13.66 6.70
CA GLU A 116 -4.64 -13.90 7.99
C GLU A 116 -4.34 -12.79 9.01
N GLU A 117 -3.09 -12.32 9.09
CA GLU A 117 -2.71 -11.22 9.99
C GLU A 117 -3.42 -9.92 9.60
N ILE A 118 -3.52 -9.64 8.29
CA ILE A 118 -4.24 -8.49 7.75
C ILE A 118 -5.71 -8.55 8.17
N ARG A 119 -6.37 -9.70 7.95
CA ARG A 119 -7.80 -9.88 8.30
C ARG A 119 -8.01 -9.76 9.81
N SER A 120 -7.25 -10.50 10.61
CA SER A 120 -7.35 -10.52 12.07
C SER A 120 -7.19 -9.12 12.68
N LYS A 121 -6.26 -8.31 12.17
CA LYS A 121 -5.92 -7.01 12.78
C LYS A 121 -6.69 -5.83 12.19
N LEU A 122 -7.09 -5.89 10.91
CA LEU A 122 -7.59 -4.71 10.19
C LEU A 122 -9.05 -4.82 9.74
N ARG A 123 -9.66 -6.02 9.73
CA ARG A 123 -11.06 -6.20 9.30
C ARG A 123 -12.01 -5.37 10.18
N GLY A 124 -12.97 -4.69 9.56
CA GLY A 124 -13.94 -3.86 10.26
C GLY A 124 -13.36 -2.58 10.88
N ARG A 125 -12.16 -2.13 10.49
CA ARG A 125 -11.53 -0.90 11.02
C ARG A 125 -11.23 0.12 9.93
N ASN A 126 -11.39 1.40 10.25
CA ASN A 126 -10.89 2.46 9.36
C ASN A 126 -9.35 2.46 9.37
N LEU A 127 -8.70 2.78 8.25
CA LEU A 127 -7.24 2.74 8.16
C LEU A 127 -6.66 4.12 7.86
N ALA A 128 -5.72 4.57 8.69
CA ALA A 128 -5.21 5.93 8.66
C ALA A 128 -3.77 6.02 8.13
N CYS A 129 -3.55 6.88 7.13
CA CYS A 129 -2.24 7.16 6.53
C CYS A 129 -2.04 8.69 6.34
N TRP A 130 -0.84 9.14 5.99
CA TRP A 130 -0.54 10.56 5.74
C TRP A 130 -0.88 11.03 4.31
N CYS A 131 -1.19 10.11 3.38
CA CYS A 131 -1.50 10.47 2.00
C CYS A 131 -2.72 11.40 1.90
N ARG A 132 -2.68 12.32 0.95
CA ARG A 132 -3.81 13.25 0.70
C ARG A 132 -5.07 12.47 0.28
N PRO A 133 -6.28 12.94 0.66
CA PRO A 133 -7.53 12.41 0.12
C PRO A 133 -7.53 12.47 -1.41
N GLY A 134 -8.15 11.50 -2.06
CA GLY A 134 -8.15 11.37 -3.53
C GLY A 134 -6.86 10.85 -4.15
N ALA A 135 -5.69 11.01 -3.51
CA ALA A 135 -4.44 10.46 -4.04
C ALA A 135 -4.36 8.93 -3.84
N PRO A 136 -3.59 8.19 -4.64
CA PRO A 136 -3.36 6.76 -4.43
C PRO A 136 -2.78 6.48 -3.04
N CYS A 137 -3.29 5.49 -2.32
CA CYS A 137 -2.75 5.11 -1.01
C CYS A 137 -2.84 3.61 -0.78
N HIS A 138 -1.84 3.08 -0.10
CA HIS A 138 -1.80 1.68 0.31
C HIS A 138 -2.87 1.34 1.36
N ALA A 139 -3.35 2.33 2.11
CA ALA A 139 -4.45 2.13 3.05
C ALA A 139 -5.76 1.71 2.34
N ASP A 140 -5.99 2.16 1.09
CA ASP A 140 -7.15 1.71 0.31
C ASP A 140 -7.03 0.22 -0.04
N VAL A 141 -5.81 -0.20 -0.43
CA VAL A 141 -5.49 -1.62 -0.69
C VAL A 141 -5.72 -2.47 0.55
N LEU A 142 -5.26 -2.03 1.73
CA LEU A 142 -5.46 -2.74 2.98
C LEU A 142 -6.93 -2.79 3.42
N VAL A 143 -7.70 -1.70 3.24
CA VAL A 143 -9.14 -1.68 3.53
C VAL A 143 -9.84 -2.72 2.67
N GLU A 144 -9.52 -2.81 1.38
CA GLU A 144 -10.09 -3.81 0.50
C GLU A 144 -9.72 -5.23 0.98
N LEU A 145 -8.43 -5.53 1.11
CA LEU A 145 -7.91 -6.85 1.46
C LEU A 145 -8.46 -7.40 2.77
N ALA A 146 -8.51 -6.58 3.82
CA ALA A 146 -8.99 -7.00 5.14
C ALA A 146 -10.48 -7.36 5.12
N ASN A 147 -11.26 -6.75 4.23
CA ASN A 147 -12.70 -6.87 4.19
C ASN A 147 -13.25 -7.71 3.02
N ARG A 148 -12.40 -8.27 2.15
CA ARG A 148 -12.86 -9.23 1.12
C ARG A 148 -13.58 -10.43 1.79
N PRO A 149 -14.61 -11.01 1.16
CA PRO A 149 -15.19 -12.27 1.60
C PRO A 149 -14.12 -13.37 1.71
N THR A 150 -14.25 -14.25 2.70
CA THR A 150 -13.55 -15.54 2.76
C THR A 150 -14.48 -16.62 2.22
N CYS A 151 -13.93 -17.72 1.69
CA CYS A 151 -14.73 -18.85 1.23
C CYS A 151 -15.68 -19.40 2.31
N GLU A 152 -15.29 -19.32 3.59
CA GLU A 152 -16.13 -19.69 4.74
C GLU A 152 -17.40 -18.83 4.89
N ALA A 153 -17.44 -17.62 4.31
CA ALA A 153 -18.57 -16.69 4.42
C ALA A 153 -19.54 -16.78 3.23
N LEU A 154 -19.32 -17.73 2.30
CA LEU A 154 -20.18 -17.99 1.15
C LEU A 154 -20.98 -19.30 1.29
N GLY A 155 -20.88 -19.96 2.44
CA GLY A 155 -21.64 -21.16 2.81
C GLY A 155 -22.81 -20.84 3.73
#